data_AF-A0A1Q7J1K3-F1
#
_entry.id   AF-A0A1Q7J1K3-F1
#
_cell.length_a   1.000
_cell.length_b   1.000
_cell.length_c   1.000
_cell.angle_alpha   90.00
_cell.angle_beta   90.00
_cell.angle_gamma   90.00
#
_symmetry.space_group_name_H-M   'P 1'
#
loop_
_entity.id
_entity.type
_entity.pdbx_description
1 polymer ?
#
loop_
_entity_poly.entity_id
_entity_poly.type
_entity_poly.pdbx_seq_one_letter_code
_entity_poly.pdbx_strand_id
1 'polypeptide(L)'
;MQRPETKARARALQILYAWDLSGRPSIETVVVRIARIYGAAPAGYDRGADLAAQAVAELPEIDRRIAEATEHWRLERVGVIERNILRLALAELSEGRTPSRVVIDEAVKLAHWFAGAKAPAFVNGVLDAVARELGAL
;
A
#
# COMPACT_ATOMS: atom_id res chain seq x y z
N MET A 1 -10.43 1.80 20.04
CA MET A 1 -8.97 1.91 19.83
C MET A 1 -8.61 1.17 18.54
N GLN A 2 -7.86 1.78 17.62
CA GLN A 2 -7.48 1.08 16.38
C GLN A 2 -6.49 -0.07 16.65
N ARG A 3 -6.65 -1.17 15.92
CA ARG A 3 -5.77 -2.35 16.02
C ARG A 3 -4.34 -1.99 15.60
N PRO A 4 -3.30 -2.56 16.26
CA PRO A 4 -1.90 -2.30 15.91
C PRO A 4 -1.58 -2.50 14.43
N GLU A 5 -2.14 -3.53 13.81
CA GLU A 5 -1.91 -3.89 12.40
C GLU A 5 -2.47 -2.82 11.46
N THR A 6 -3.66 -2.29 11.77
CA THR A 6 -4.24 -1.17 11.02
C THR A 6 -3.36 0.08 11.08
N LYS A 7 -2.79 0.38 12.25
CA LYS A 7 -1.85 1.51 12.41
C LYS A 7 -0.57 1.29 11.61
N ALA A 8 -0.05 0.06 11.59
CA ALA A 8 1.13 -0.29 10.80
C ALA A 8 0.89 -0.12 9.29
N ARG A 9 -0.27 -0.55 8.77
CA ARG A 9 -0.62 -0.33 7.35
C ARG A 9 -0.82 1.15 7.02
N ALA A 10 -1.45 1.92 7.89
CA ALA A 10 -1.58 3.37 7.72
C ALA A 10 -0.20 4.05 7.69
N ARG A 11 0.73 3.62 8.55
CA ARG A 11 2.12 4.08 8.54
C ARG A 11 2.84 3.71 7.24
N ALA A 12 2.68 2.46 6.78
CA ALA A 12 3.24 2.00 5.51
C ALA A 12 2.75 2.86 4.33
N LEU A 13 1.44 3.16 4.29
CA LEU A 13 0.86 4.03 3.27
C LEU A 13 1.47 5.44 3.28
N GLN A 14 1.67 6.05 4.46
CA GLN A 14 2.31 7.36 4.58
C GLN A 14 3.76 7.34 4.05
N ILE A 15 4.50 6.27 4.35
CA ILE A 15 5.87 6.07 3.86
C ILE A 15 5.86 5.92 2.34
N LEU A 16 4.99 5.08 1.78
CA LEU A 16 4.86 4.87 0.33
C LEU A 16 4.44 6.15 -0.40
N TYR A 17 3.55 6.95 0.20
CA TYR A 17 3.17 8.25 -0.34
C TYR A 17 4.36 9.22 -0.41
N ALA A 18 5.12 9.36 0.69
CA ALA A 18 6.31 10.20 0.72
C ALA A 18 7.40 9.68 -0.25
N TRP A 19 7.55 8.36 -0.35
CA TRP A 19 8.45 7.68 -1.28
C TRP A 19 8.10 8.01 -2.74
N ASP A 20 6.84 7.87 -3.14
CA ASP A 20 6.41 8.09 -4.54
C ASP A 20 6.53 9.58 -4.93
N LEU A 21 6.28 10.50 -4.00
CA LEU A 21 6.44 11.95 -4.23
C LEU A 21 7.89 12.43 -4.24
N SER A 22 8.81 11.73 -3.56
CA SER A 22 10.20 12.17 -3.40
C SER A 22 11.16 11.59 -4.44
N GLY A 23 10.64 11.07 -5.55
CA GLY A 23 11.44 10.46 -6.62
C GLY A 23 11.91 9.04 -6.29
N ARG A 24 11.19 8.33 -5.41
CA ARG A 24 11.40 6.92 -5.08
C ARG A 24 12.80 6.56 -4.53
N PRO A 25 13.32 7.26 -3.50
CA PRO A 25 14.56 6.87 -2.83
C PRO A 25 14.39 5.55 -2.06
N SER A 26 15.42 5.07 -1.34
CA SER A 26 15.25 3.91 -0.46
C SER A 26 14.23 4.20 0.66
N ILE A 27 13.49 3.18 1.11
CA ILE A 27 12.56 3.31 2.25
C ILE A 27 13.26 3.82 3.50
N GLU A 28 14.48 3.35 3.76
CA GLU A 28 15.32 3.86 4.86
C GLU A 28 15.53 5.37 4.76
N THR A 29 15.83 5.90 3.56
CA THR A 29 15.98 7.34 3.34
C THR A 29 14.68 8.09 3.66
N VAL A 30 13.54 7.54 3.25
CA VAL A 30 12.22 8.14 3.55
C VAL A 30 11.96 8.17 5.04
N VAL A 31 12.21 7.06 5.75
CA VAL A 31 12.05 6.94 7.19
C VAL A 31 12.92 7.95 7.94
N VAL A 32 14.20 8.09 7.56
CA VAL A 32 15.12 9.08 8.16
C VAL A 32 14.63 10.51 7.91
N ARG A 33 14.12 10.83 6.71
CA ARG A 33 13.57 12.16 6.40
C ARG A 33 12.33 12.47 7.23
N ILE A 34 11.40 11.53 7.33
CA ILE A 34 10.19 11.66 8.15
C ILE A 34 10.57 11.89 9.62
N ALA A 35 11.50 11.11 10.15
CA ALA A 35 11.97 11.23 11.53
C ALA A 35 12.52 12.62 11.88
N ARG A 36 13.33 13.19 10.98
CA ARG A 36 13.87 14.55 11.13
C ARG A 36 12.76 15.60 11.22
N ILE A 37 11.68 15.45 10.46
CA ILE A 37 10.54 16.37 10.49
C ILE A 37 9.81 16.31 11.84
N TYR A 38 9.63 15.12 12.39
CA TYR A 38 8.89 14.92 13.65
C TYR A 38 9.76 15.10 14.92
N GLY A 39 11.05 15.40 14.79
CA GLY A 39 11.95 15.58 15.93
C GLY A 39 12.15 14.32 16.78
N ALA A 40 11.80 13.15 16.25
CA ALA A 40 11.90 11.87 16.92
C ALA A 40 12.51 10.84 15.97
N ALA A 41 13.55 10.13 16.42
CA ALA A 41 14.02 8.95 15.72
C ALA A 41 12.90 7.90 15.72
N PRO A 42 12.61 7.22 14.60
CA PRO A 42 11.81 6.02 14.69
C PRO A 42 12.67 5.01 15.46
N ALA A 43 12.08 4.29 16.40
CA ALA A 43 12.75 3.14 17.00
C ALA A 43 12.88 2.06 15.91
N GLY A 44 13.93 2.14 15.10
CA GLY A 44 14.22 1.19 14.01
C GLY A 44 13.20 1.17 12.86
N TYR A 45 13.32 0.14 12.03
CA TYR A 45 12.24 -0.28 11.12
C TYR A 45 11.05 -0.70 11.99
N ASP A 46 9.98 0.11 11.97
CA ASP A 46 8.70 -0.33 12.51
C ASP A 46 7.99 -1.23 11.49
N ARG A 47 6.95 -1.95 11.93
CA ARG A 47 6.18 -2.85 11.05
C ARG A 47 5.64 -2.13 9.80
N GLY A 48 5.39 -0.83 9.86
CA GLY A 48 4.96 -0.05 8.70
C GLY A 48 6.07 0.18 7.69
N ALA A 49 7.30 0.44 8.15
CA ALA A 49 8.48 0.50 7.29
C ALA A 49 8.77 -0.83 6.61
N ASP A 50 8.62 -1.96 7.32
CA ASP A 50 8.79 -3.31 6.74
C ASP A 50 7.79 -3.56 5.61
N LEU A 51 6.51 -3.24 5.84
CA LEU A 51 5.45 -3.37 4.84
C LEU A 51 5.70 -2.50 3.61
N ALA A 52 6.17 -1.26 3.81
CA ALA A 52 6.51 -0.37 2.70
C ALA A 52 7.72 -0.90 1.90
N ALA A 53 8.75 -1.40 2.59
CA ALA A 53 9.92 -1.98 1.94
C ALA A 53 9.57 -3.22 1.11
N GLN A 54 8.70 -4.08 1.65
CA GLN A 54 8.19 -5.24 0.93
C GLN A 54 7.43 -4.84 -0.34
N ALA A 55 6.52 -3.86 -0.26
CA ALA A 55 5.79 -3.38 -1.43
C ALA A 55 6.72 -2.78 -2.51
N VAL A 56 7.80 -2.11 -2.11
CA VAL A 56 8.80 -1.57 -3.05
C VAL A 56 9.65 -2.68 -3.67
N ALA A 57 9.97 -3.74 -2.93
CA ALA A 57 10.78 -4.86 -3.43
C ALA A 57 10.09 -5.62 -4.58
N GLU A 58 8.75 -5.72 -4.54
CA GLU A 58 7.94 -6.42 -5.55
C GLU A 58 7.28 -5.48 -6.57
N LEU A 59 7.66 -4.19 -6.55
CA LEU A 59 6.97 -3.12 -7.26
C LEU A 59 6.70 -3.39 -8.75
N PRO A 60 7.66 -3.88 -9.57
CA PRO A 60 7.41 -4.06 -11.00
C PRO A 60 6.28 -5.05 -11.29
N GLU A 61 6.21 -6.15 -10.54
CA GLU A 61 5.19 -7.18 -10.69
C GLU A 61 3.84 -6.71 -10.15
N ILE A 62 3.86 -5.99 -9.02
CA ILE A 62 2.68 -5.37 -8.43
C ILE A 62 2.06 -4.35 -9.40
N ASP A 63 2.87 -3.43 -9.95
CA ASP A 63 2.39 -2.40 -10.88
C ASP A 63 1.85 -3.04 -12.18
N ARG A 64 2.46 -4.14 -12.66
CA ARG A 64 1.95 -4.94 -13.79
C ARG A 64 0.55 -5.48 -13.51
N ARG A 65 0.34 -6.13 -12.36
CA ARG A 65 -0.97 -6.69 -11.97
C ARG A 65 -2.04 -5.63 -11.81
N ILE A 66 -1.71 -4.46 -11.26
CA ILE A 66 -2.66 -3.35 -11.16
C ILE A 66 -3.06 -2.87 -12.57
N ALA A 67 -2.10 -2.75 -13.49
CA ALA A 67 -2.38 -2.32 -14.86
C ALA A 67 -3.27 -3.32 -15.63
N GLU A 68 -3.05 -4.62 -15.43
CA GLU A 68 -3.86 -5.69 -16.02
C GLU A 68 -5.29 -5.70 -15.46
N ALA A 69 -5.44 -5.58 -14.14
CA ALA A 69 -6.74 -5.57 -13.47
C ALA A 69 -7.57 -4.29 -13.71
N THR A 70 -6.96 -3.25 -14.26
CA THR A 70 -7.63 -1.97 -14.55
C THR A 70 -7.94 -1.78 -16.04
N GLU A 71 -8.00 -2.85 -16.86
CA GLU A 71 -8.25 -2.79 -18.31
C GLU A 71 -7.25 -1.86 -19.05
N HIS A 72 -5.96 -1.92 -18.69
CA HIS A 72 -4.92 -1.02 -19.21
C HIS A 72 -5.13 0.47 -18.85
N TRP A 73 -5.83 0.77 -17.75
CA TRP A 73 -5.82 2.14 -17.23
C TRP A 73 -4.38 2.53 -16.93
N ARG A 74 -3.95 3.66 -17.52
CA ARG A 74 -2.69 4.30 -17.18
C ARG A 74 -2.62 4.51 -15.67
N LEU A 75 -1.75 3.76 -14.98
CA LEU A 75 -1.52 3.81 -13.54
C LEU A 75 -1.21 5.25 -13.06
N GLU A 76 -0.71 6.10 -13.96
CA GLU A 76 -0.47 7.52 -13.74
C GLU A 76 -1.75 8.34 -13.53
N ARG A 77 -2.92 7.84 -13.97
CA ARG A 77 -4.24 8.45 -13.75
C ARG A 77 -4.91 8.01 -12.45
N VAL A 78 -4.40 6.95 -11.84
CA VAL A 78 -4.83 6.53 -10.49
C VAL A 78 -4.18 7.50 -9.50
N GLY A 79 -4.99 8.00 -8.56
CA GLY A 79 -4.48 8.87 -7.50
C GLY A 79 -3.35 8.18 -6.73
N VAL A 80 -2.35 8.96 -6.31
CA VAL A 80 -1.14 8.44 -5.65
C VAL A 80 -1.47 7.66 -4.38
N ILE A 81 -2.55 8.00 -3.68
CA ILE A 81 -2.98 7.31 -2.47
C ILE A 81 -3.59 5.95 -2.83
N GLU A 82 -4.54 5.92 -3.77
CA GLU A 82 -5.18 4.70 -4.26
C GLU A 82 -4.16 3.72 -4.81
N ARG A 83 -3.21 4.21 -5.62
CA ARG A 83 -2.11 3.40 -6.16
C ARG A 83 -1.26 2.78 -5.06
N ASN A 84 -0.89 3.56 -4.03
CA ASN A 84 -0.07 3.03 -2.94
C ASN A 84 -0.84 2.10 -1.99
N ILE A 85 -2.16 2.27 -1.86
CA ILE A 85 -3.02 1.30 -1.17
C ILE A 85 -3.02 -0.04 -1.93
N LEU A 86 -3.21 0.00 -3.25
CA LEU A 86 -3.17 -1.20 -4.09
C LEU A 86 -1.81 -1.90 -4.01
N ARG A 87 -0.71 -1.15 -4.09
CA ARG A 87 0.64 -1.71 -3.97
C ARG A 87 0.87 -2.40 -2.63
N LEU A 88 0.49 -1.75 -1.54
CA LEU A 88 0.60 -2.32 -0.19
C LEU A 88 -0.22 -3.61 -0.05
N ALA A 89 -1.48 -3.58 -0.49
CA ALA A 89 -2.37 -4.74 -0.40
C ALA A 89 -1.87 -5.91 -1.24
N LEU A 90 -1.43 -5.67 -2.47
CA LEU A 90 -0.91 -6.72 -3.34
C LEU A 90 0.38 -7.35 -2.81
N ALA A 91 1.26 -6.56 -2.21
CA ALA A 91 2.46 -7.10 -1.54
C ALA A 91 2.08 -8.07 -0.39
N GLU A 92 1.09 -7.71 0.41
CA GLU A 92 0.59 -8.60 1.48
C GLU A 92 -0.12 -9.85 0.94
N LEU A 93 -0.81 -9.73 -0.20
CA LEU A 93 -1.45 -10.87 -0.86
C LEU A 93 -0.41 -11.84 -1.45
N SER A 94 0.62 -11.33 -2.13
CA SER A 94 1.75 -12.12 -2.65
C SER A 94 2.47 -12.89 -1.54
N GLU A 95 2.58 -12.28 -0.36
CA GLU A 95 3.21 -12.88 0.81
C GLU A 95 2.41 -14.05 1.40
N GLY A 96 1.09 -14.03 1.31
CA GLY A 96 0.22 -15.11 1.79
C GLY A 96 0.17 -15.31 3.31
N ARG A 97 0.82 -14.45 4.12
CA ARG A 97 0.80 -14.54 5.60
C ARG A 97 -0.53 -14.07 6.22
N THR A 98 -1.23 -13.16 5.55
CA THR A 98 -2.50 -12.59 6.02
C THR A 98 -3.64 -13.10 5.14
N PRO A 99 -4.79 -13.56 5.69
CA PRO A 99 -5.92 -13.98 4.89
C PRO A 99 -6.37 -12.88 3.92
N SER A 100 -6.61 -13.24 2.64
CA SER A 100 -6.88 -12.29 1.56
C SER A 100 -8.00 -11.30 1.89
N ARG A 101 -9.08 -11.81 2.50
CA ARG A 101 -10.21 -10.99 2.93
C ARG A 101 -9.81 -9.90 3.93
N VAL A 102 -8.92 -10.21 4.87
CA VAL A 102 -8.42 -9.23 5.85
C VAL A 102 -7.58 -8.17 5.17
N VAL A 103 -6.75 -8.55 4.20
CA VAL A 103 -5.93 -7.59 3.43
C VAL A 103 -6.84 -6.63 2.65
N ILE A 104 -7.86 -7.15 1.97
CA ILE A 104 -8.82 -6.36 1.19
C ILE A 104 -9.63 -5.42 2.09
N ASP A 105 -10.19 -5.93 3.19
CA ASP A 105 -10.97 -5.12 4.14
C ASP A 105 -10.13 -3.95 4.70
N GLU A 106 -8.86 -4.19 5.03
CA GLU A 106 -7.95 -3.16 5.53
C GLU A 106 -7.54 -2.16 4.43
N ALA A 107 -7.35 -2.61 3.19
CA ALA A 107 -7.09 -1.71 2.06
C ALA A 107 -8.27 -0.78 1.78
N VAL A 108 -9.50 -1.31 1.78
CA VAL A 108 -10.74 -0.54 1.62
C VAL A 108 -10.91 0.46 2.76
N LYS A 109 -10.56 0.08 3.99
CA LYS A 109 -10.57 0.97 5.14
C LYS A 109 -9.56 2.11 5.01
N LEU A 110 -8.34 1.85 4.53
CA LEU A 110 -7.37 2.91 4.24
C LEU A 110 -7.88 3.86 3.16
N ALA A 111 -8.55 3.36 2.14
CA ALA A 111 -9.15 4.19 1.09
C ALA A 111 -10.22 5.14 1.67
N HIS A 112 -11.04 4.68 2.62
CA HIS A 112 -12.00 5.54 3.31
C HIS A 112 -11.35 6.66 4.13
N TRP A 113 -10.15 6.42 4.67
CA TRP A 113 -9.48 7.38 5.55
C TRP A 113 -8.63 8.39 4.81
N PHE A 114 -7.98 7.97 3.72
CA PHE A 114 -6.95 8.77 3.07
C PHE A 114 -7.32 9.23 1.67
N ALA A 115 -8.31 8.63 1.01
CA ALA A 115 -8.64 8.90 -0.39
C ALA A 115 -10.05 9.50 -0.57
N GLY A 116 -10.43 9.75 -1.83
CA GLY A 116 -11.73 10.34 -2.16
C GLY A 116 -12.90 9.36 -2.06
N ALA A 117 -14.14 9.88 -2.09
CA ALA A 117 -15.36 9.08 -1.89
C ALA A 117 -15.55 7.89 -2.84
N LYS A 118 -14.95 7.92 -4.04
CA LYS A 118 -15.01 6.82 -5.02
C LYS A 118 -13.90 5.77 -4.84
N ALA A 119 -12.85 6.10 -4.08
CA ALA A 119 -11.67 5.25 -3.92
C ALA A 119 -11.95 3.90 -3.25
N PRO A 120 -12.79 3.79 -2.20
CA PRO A 120 -13.03 2.49 -1.56
C PRO A 120 -13.62 1.44 -2.50
N ALA A 121 -14.62 1.83 -3.30
CA ALA A 121 -15.23 0.94 -4.29
C ALA A 121 -14.24 0.54 -5.39
N PHE A 122 -13.43 1.50 -5.86
CA PHE A 122 -12.38 1.24 -6.85
C PHE A 122 -11.32 0.26 -6.32
N VAL A 123 -10.76 0.52 -5.13
CA VAL A 123 -9.76 -0.34 -4.49
C VAL A 123 -10.29 -1.76 -4.28
N ASN A 124 -11.53 -1.88 -3.79
CA ASN A 124 -12.16 -3.19 -3.61
C ASN A 124 -12.28 -3.94 -4.94
N GLY A 125 -12.78 -3.29 -6.00
CA GLY A 125 -12.96 -3.91 -7.31
C GLY A 125 -11.66 -4.43 -7.92
N VAL A 126 -10.58 -3.66 -7.83
CA VAL A 126 -9.26 -4.06 -8.34
C VAL A 126 -8.70 -5.23 -7.54
N LEU A 127 -8.74 -5.17 -6.20
CA LEU A 127 -8.19 -6.24 -5.37
C LEU A 127 -8.99 -7.53 -5.49
N ASP A 128 -10.32 -7.47 -5.59
CA ASP A 128 -11.15 -8.65 -5.84
C ASP A 128 -10.79 -9.32 -7.17
N ALA A 129 -10.51 -8.53 -8.23
CA ALA A 129 -10.11 -9.06 -9.52
C ALA A 129 -8.74 -9.78 -9.43
N VAL A 130 -7.74 -9.14 -8.83
CA VAL A 130 -6.39 -9.73 -8.72
C VAL A 130 -6.37 -10.93 -7.77
N ALA A 131 -7.09 -10.88 -6.65
CA ALA A 131 -7.12 -11.98 -5.69
C ALA A 131 -7.74 -13.26 -6.27
N ARG A 132 -8.74 -13.14 -7.15
CA ARG A 132 -9.29 -14.29 -7.89
C ARG A 132 -8.29 -14.88 -8.88
N GLU A 133 -7.54 -14.03 -9.57
CA GLU A 133 -6.48 -14.49 -10.49
C GLU A 133 -5.36 -15.25 -9.74
N LEU A 134 -5.04 -14.80 -8.52
CA LEU A 134 -4.09 -15.46 -7.64
C LEU A 134 -4.60 -16.77 -7.01
N GLY A 135 -5.87 -17.13 -7.19
CA GLY A 135 -6.51 -18.25 -6.48
C GLY A 135 -6.60 -18.04 -4.97
N ALA A 136 -6.50 -16.78 -4.53
CA ALA A 136 -6.49 -16.37 -3.12
C ALA A 136 -7.89 -16.02 -2.59
N LEU A 137 -8.91 -16.04 -3.46
CA LEU A 137 -10.34 -15.90 -3.19
C LEU A 137 -11.16 -16.87 -4.04
#